data_AF-A0A3C0W142-F1
#
_entry.id   AF-A0A3C0W142-F1
#
_cell.length_a   1.000
_cell.length_b   1.000
_cell.length_c   1.000
_cell.angle_alpha   90.00
_cell.angle_beta   90.00
_cell.angle_gamma   90.00
#
_symmetry.space_group_name_H-M   'P 1'
#
loop_
_entity.id
_entity.type
_entity.pdbx_description
1 polymer ?
#
loop_
_entity_poly.entity_id
_entity_poly.type
_entity_poly.pdbx_seq_one_letter_code
_entity_poly.pdbx_strand_id
1 'polypeptide(L)'
;RILSPDSVAMMRKNQVRELYSAGKKGKKGTGFGYTVAVTLEPEEAGNHRGKGSYGWGGAFGTMSWSDPENELVVVIMLQQPHGYTLREIEKLVSQAIIK
;
A
#
# COMPACT_ATOMS: atom_id res chain seq x y z
N ARG A 1 11.16 16.26 11.17
CA ARG A 1 9.97 15.86 10.36
C ARG A 1 10.07 16.56 9.02
N ILE A 2 9.84 15.88 7.88
CA ILE A 2 10.04 16.46 6.54
C ILE A 2 8.77 17.15 6.02
N LEU A 3 7.60 16.57 6.27
CA LEU A 3 6.29 17.07 5.82
C LEU A 3 5.36 17.34 7.00
N SER A 4 4.45 18.30 6.83
CA SER A 4 3.35 18.54 7.77
C SER A 4 2.37 17.34 7.81
N PRO A 5 1.62 17.13 8.90
CA PRO A 5 0.55 16.13 8.93
C PRO A 5 -0.43 16.26 7.76
N ASP A 6 -0.84 17.49 7.43
CA ASP A 6 -1.82 17.76 6.37
C ASP A 6 -1.26 17.44 4.99
N SER A 7 0.03 17.69 4.76
CA SER A 7 0.72 17.28 3.53
C SER A 7 0.73 15.76 3.38
N VAL A 8 0.95 15.00 4.46
CA VAL A 8 0.89 13.53 4.44
C VAL A 8 -0.55 13.04 4.22
N ALA A 9 -1.55 13.71 4.82
CA ALA A 9 -2.95 13.41 4.60
C ALA A 9 -3.36 13.61 3.13
N MET A 10 -2.88 14.67 2.48
CA MET A 10 -3.08 14.88 1.04
C MET A 10 -2.34 13.84 0.19
N MET A 11 -1.10 13.51 0.54
CA MET A 11 -0.28 12.51 -0.17
C MET A 11 -0.99 11.16 -0.26
N ARG A 12 -1.63 10.70 0.82
CA ARG A 12 -2.30 9.39 0.90
C ARG A 12 -3.78 9.38 0.48
N LYS A 13 -4.36 10.51 0.07
CA LYS A 13 -5.74 10.55 -0.42
C LYS A 13 -5.80 10.07 -1.87
N ASN A 14 -6.87 9.38 -2.30
CA ASN A 14 -7.04 9.08 -3.72
C ASN A 14 -7.26 10.37 -4.52
N GLN A 15 -6.35 10.67 -5.44
CA GLN A 15 -6.33 11.88 -6.26
C GLN A 15 -6.91 11.68 -7.65
N VAL A 16 -7.13 10.42 -8.06
CA VAL A 16 -7.43 10.08 -9.47
C VAL A 16 -8.79 9.42 -9.66
N ARG A 17 -9.63 9.39 -8.61
CA ARG A 17 -10.94 8.69 -8.63
C ARG A 17 -10.74 7.25 -9.11
N GLU A 18 -11.57 6.78 -10.04
CA GLU A 18 -11.52 5.41 -10.57
C GLU A 18 -10.53 5.22 -11.71
N LEU A 19 -9.76 6.25 -12.10
CA LEU A 19 -8.78 6.09 -13.18
C LEU A 19 -7.71 5.04 -12.84
N TYR A 20 -7.34 4.93 -11.56
CA TYR A 20 -6.40 3.91 -11.13
C TYR A 20 -7.03 2.53 -11.21
N SER A 21 -8.17 2.30 -10.52
CA SER A 21 -8.87 1.01 -10.45
C SER A 21 -9.36 0.51 -11.81
N ALA A 22 -9.69 1.40 -12.74
CA ALA A 22 -10.07 1.09 -14.12
C ALA A 22 -8.86 0.81 -15.05
N GLY A 23 -7.64 1.14 -14.63
CA GLY A 23 -6.43 0.92 -15.40
C GLY A 23 -5.98 -0.54 -15.41
N LYS A 24 -5.21 -0.95 -16.44
CA LYS A 24 -4.70 -2.34 -16.56
C LYS A 24 -3.92 -2.86 -15.35
N LYS A 25 -3.25 -1.96 -14.62
CA LYS A 25 -2.46 -2.28 -13.43
C LYS A 25 -3.19 -1.99 -12.12
N GLY A 26 -4.35 -1.35 -12.21
CA GLY A 26 -5.21 -1.08 -11.08
C GLY A 26 -5.90 -2.32 -10.59
N LYS A 27 -6.27 -2.29 -9.31
CA LYS A 27 -7.14 -3.29 -8.72
C LYS A 27 -8.35 -2.57 -8.11
N LYS A 28 -9.51 -3.21 -8.13
CA LYS A 28 -10.67 -2.74 -7.34
C LYS A 28 -10.26 -2.59 -5.87
N GLY A 29 -10.91 -1.67 -5.15
CA GLY A 29 -10.50 -1.30 -3.79
C GLY A 29 -9.15 -0.58 -3.66
N THR A 30 -8.49 -0.18 -4.77
CA THR A 30 -7.25 0.62 -4.72
C THR A 30 -7.40 1.96 -5.43
N GLY A 31 -6.72 2.97 -4.90
CA GLY A 31 -6.61 4.32 -5.49
C GLY A 31 -5.15 4.74 -5.65
N PHE A 32 -4.94 5.96 -6.13
CA PHE A 32 -3.61 6.51 -6.31
C PHE A 32 -3.52 7.92 -5.71
N GLY A 33 -2.61 8.08 -4.76
CA GLY A 33 -2.27 9.36 -4.14
C GLY A 33 -1.11 10.04 -4.84
N TYR A 34 -0.49 11.02 -4.18
CA TYR A 34 0.76 11.57 -4.71
C TYR A 34 1.87 10.55 -4.48
N THR A 35 2.35 9.97 -5.59
CA THR A 35 3.45 8.98 -5.67
C THR A 35 3.19 7.59 -5.06
N VAL A 36 2.00 7.34 -4.52
CA VAL A 36 1.67 6.10 -3.78
C VAL A 36 0.36 5.46 -4.25
N ALA A 37 0.30 4.13 -4.20
CA ALA A 37 -0.97 3.40 -4.19
C ALA A 37 -1.60 3.51 -2.81
N VAL A 38 -2.93 3.55 -2.78
CA VAL A 38 -3.72 3.66 -1.56
C VAL A 38 -4.73 2.51 -1.52
N THR A 39 -4.81 1.80 -0.39
CA THR A 39 -5.88 0.83 -0.14
C THR A 39 -7.14 1.57 0.28
N LEU A 40 -8.18 1.53 -0.56
CA LEU A 40 -9.49 2.12 -0.28
C LEU A 40 -10.41 1.12 0.40
N GLU A 41 -10.52 -0.09 -0.17
CA GLU A 41 -11.34 -1.19 0.35
C GLU A 41 -10.49 -2.46 0.42
N PRO A 42 -10.02 -2.88 1.61
CA PRO A 42 -9.08 -3.99 1.78
C PRO A 42 -9.52 -5.32 1.15
N GLU A 43 -10.80 -5.66 1.25
CA GLU A 43 -11.34 -6.93 0.73
C GLU A 43 -11.27 -6.98 -0.80
N GLU A 44 -11.69 -5.91 -1.48
CA GLU A 44 -11.59 -5.81 -2.93
C GLU A 44 -10.14 -5.69 -3.40
N ALA A 45 -9.33 -4.92 -2.65
CA ALA A 45 -7.92 -4.71 -2.93
C ALA A 45 -7.12 -6.01 -2.79
N GLY A 46 -7.53 -6.93 -1.90
CA GLY A 46 -6.92 -8.23 -1.67
C GLY A 46 -5.39 -8.17 -1.60
N ASN A 47 -4.86 -7.14 -0.93
CA ASN A 47 -3.43 -6.88 -0.74
C ASN A 47 -3.02 -7.09 0.73
N HIS A 48 -3.93 -7.55 1.58
CA HIS A 48 -3.70 -7.82 3.00
C HIS A 48 -3.16 -6.61 3.78
N ARG A 49 -3.61 -5.41 3.41
CA ARG A 49 -3.27 -4.15 4.09
C ARG A 49 -4.52 -3.49 4.64
N GLY A 50 -4.40 -2.77 5.75
CA GLY A 50 -5.50 -2.04 6.36
C GLY A 50 -6.03 -0.89 5.49
N LYS A 51 -7.24 -0.42 5.81
CA LYS A 51 -7.91 0.67 5.10
C LYS A 51 -7.08 1.96 5.23
N GLY A 52 -6.85 2.63 4.11
CA GLY A 52 -6.04 3.85 4.06
C GLY A 52 -4.53 3.60 4.12
N SER A 53 -4.08 2.34 4.05
CA SER A 53 -2.68 2.01 3.82
C SER A 53 -2.17 2.63 2.53
N TYR A 54 -0.95 3.14 2.54
CA TYR A 54 -0.34 3.77 1.37
C TYR A 54 1.12 3.40 1.22
N GLY A 55 1.56 3.21 -0.02
CA GLY A 55 2.91 2.76 -0.30
C GLY A 55 3.16 2.50 -1.78
N TRP A 56 4.36 2.00 -2.09
CA TRP A 56 4.74 1.71 -3.46
C TRP A 56 5.77 0.58 -3.53
N GLY A 57 5.73 -0.14 -4.65
CA GLY A 57 6.74 -1.14 -5.00
C GLY A 57 7.90 -0.47 -5.74
N GLY A 58 9.13 -0.88 -5.42
CA GLY A 58 10.33 -0.48 -6.15
C GLY A 58 10.85 -1.59 -7.06
N ALA A 59 12.07 -1.40 -7.56
CA ALA A 59 12.76 -2.41 -8.37
C ALA A 59 13.21 -3.60 -7.53
N PHE A 60 13.47 -4.74 -8.19
CA PHE A 60 14.07 -5.94 -7.59
C PHE A 60 13.38 -6.45 -6.31
N GLY A 61 12.05 -6.33 -6.25
CA GLY A 61 11.26 -6.86 -5.13
C GLY A 61 11.26 -5.98 -3.88
N THR A 62 11.73 -4.73 -3.97
CA THR A 62 11.56 -3.77 -2.86
C THR A 62 10.10 -3.33 -2.75
N MET A 63 9.61 -3.14 -1.53
CA MET A 63 8.25 -2.70 -1.26
C MET A 63 8.22 -1.94 0.06
N SER A 64 7.43 -0.87 0.14
CA SER A 64 7.12 -0.24 1.41
C SER A 64 5.66 0.18 1.48
N TRP A 65 5.09 0.16 2.67
CA TRP A 65 3.82 0.80 2.95
C TRP A 65 3.72 1.23 4.41
N SER A 66 2.91 2.26 4.64
CA SER A 66 2.45 2.67 5.96
C SER A 66 0.97 2.30 6.07
N ASP A 67 0.57 1.72 7.20
CA ASP A 67 -0.79 1.30 7.50
C ASP A 67 -1.27 2.00 8.79
N PRO A 68 -1.96 3.14 8.64
CA PRO A 68 -2.43 3.91 9.79
C PRO A 68 -3.57 3.24 10.57
N GLU A 69 -4.28 2.28 9.98
CA GLU A 69 -5.35 1.55 10.68
C GLU A 69 -4.76 0.60 11.72
N ASN A 70 -3.63 -0.03 11.38
CA ASN A 70 -2.94 -0.98 12.26
C ASN A 70 -1.67 -0.40 12.92
N GLU A 71 -1.49 0.93 12.86
CA GLU A 71 -0.36 1.68 13.43
C GLU A 71 1.03 1.10 13.09
N LEU A 72 1.21 0.61 11.85
CA LEU A 72 2.43 -0.09 11.42
C LEU A 72 3.03 0.50 10.14
N VAL A 73 4.33 0.30 9.97
CA VAL A 73 5.07 0.63 8.75
C VAL A 73 5.93 -0.57 8.38
N VAL A 74 5.87 -0.98 7.11
CA VAL A 74 6.64 -2.12 6.61
C VAL A 74 7.56 -1.67 5.48
N VAL A 75 8.80 -2.14 5.53
CA VAL A 75 9.82 -1.93 4.51
C VAL A 75 10.47 -3.26 4.19
N ILE A 76 10.43 -3.66 2.93
CA ILE A 76 10.98 -4.92 2.42
C ILE A 76 12.06 -4.57 1.41
N MET A 77 13.27 -5.09 1.64
CA MET A 77 14.47 -4.78 0.84
C MET A 77 15.06 -6.05 0.19
N LEU A 78 14.31 -6.67 -0.72
CA LEU A 78 14.86 -7.76 -1.53
C LEU A 78 15.89 -7.22 -2.52
N GLN A 79 16.90 -8.03 -2.82
CA GLN A 79 17.97 -7.72 -3.78
C GLN A 79 17.79 -8.45 -5.12
N GLN A 80 16.60 -8.97 -5.39
CA GLN A 80 16.28 -9.72 -6.61
C GLN A 80 14.76 -9.73 -6.87
N PRO A 81 14.32 -9.78 -8.14
CA PRO A 81 12.89 -9.81 -8.45
C PRO A 81 12.27 -11.09 -7.90
N HIS A 82 11.37 -10.96 -6.93
CA HIS A 82 10.70 -12.12 -6.34
C HIS A 82 9.27 -11.77 -5.90
N GLY A 83 8.36 -11.68 -6.86
CA GLY A 83 6.99 -11.20 -6.63
C GLY A 83 6.13 -12.09 -5.72
N TYR A 84 6.42 -13.39 -5.67
CA TYR A 84 5.70 -14.35 -4.82
C TYR A 84 5.89 -14.04 -3.33
N THR A 85 7.14 -13.83 -2.91
CA THR A 85 7.52 -13.46 -1.53
C THR A 85 6.82 -12.19 -1.06
N LEU A 86 6.62 -11.18 -1.92
CA LEU A 86 5.93 -9.96 -1.51
C LEU A 86 4.48 -10.23 -1.08
N ARG A 87 3.75 -11.07 -1.81
CA ARG A 87 2.38 -11.44 -1.45
C ARG A 87 2.31 -12.28 -0.18
N GLU A 88 3.28 -13.18 0.00
CA GLU A 88 3.38 -13.96 1.24
C GLU A 88 3.66 -13.07 2.45
N ILE A 89 4.59 -12.11 2.33
CA ILE A 89 4.89 -11.17 3.42
C ILE A 89 3.67 -10.32 3.77
N GLU A 90 2.96 -9.76 2.77
CA GLU A 90 1.72 -9.01 3.00
C GLU A 90 0.71 -9.84 3.82
N LYS A 91 0.48 -11.09 3.43
CA LYS A 91 -0.40 -12.01 4.13
C LYS A 91 0.09 -12.32 5.55
N LEU A 92 1.38 -12.62 5.73
CA LEU A 92 1.96 -12.97 7.02
C LEU A 92 1.92 -11.78 8.00
N VAL A 93 2.23 -10.58 7.53
CA VAL A 93 2.10 -9.34 8.33
C VAL A 93 0.66 -9.18 8.78
N SER A 94 -0.31 -9.29 7.87
CA SER A 94 -1.73 -9.18 8.22
C SER A 94 -2.17 -10.21 9.26
N GLN A 95 -1.67 -11.44 9.19
CA GLN A 95 -2.00 -12.51 10.15
C GLN A 95 -1.34 -12.31 11.52
N ALA A 96 -0.20 -11.61 11.58
CA ALA A 96 0.53 -11.34 12.81
C ALA A 96 -0.08 -10.19 13.64
N ILE A 97 -0.98 -9.39 13.06
CA ILE A 97 -1.66 -8.30 13.77
C ILE A 97 -2.67 -8.91 14.76
N ILE A 98 -2.41 -8.70 16.05
CA ILE A 98 -3.33 -9.04 17.13
C ILE A 98 -4.15 -7.78 17.43
N LYS A 99 -5.49 -7.90 17.41
CA LYS A 99 -6.42 -6.81 17.73
C LYS A 99 -6.79 -6.79 19.20
#